data_AF-A0A919Z7L8-F1
#
_entry.id   AF-A0A919Z7L8-F1
#
_cell.length_a   1.000
_cell.length_b   1.000
_cell.length_c   1.000
_cell.angle_alpha   90.00
_cell.angle_beta   90.00
_cell.angle_gamma   90.00
#
_symmetry.space_group_name_H-M   'P 1'
#
loop_
_entity.id
_entity.type
_entity.pdbx_description
1 polymer ?
#
loop_
_entity_poly.entity_id
_entity_poly.type
_entity_poly.pdbx_seq_one_letter_code
_entity_poly.pdbx_strand_id
1 'polypeptide(L)'
;MRRSNKLYEEVRLDVVRQALSGIKVGVLARNYDLHPETIRNWIRTYRDQVDVDELPPAEQQYQELKRLQEIEEKYEKAKKVLGEKELEIEILRELLKKKNPAYTKNLK
;
A
#
# COMPACT_ATOMS: atom_id res chain seq x y z
N MET A 1 -26.40 -7.02 -14.88
CA MET A 1 -25.75 -7.65 -13.70
C MET A 1 -25.43 -6.54 -12.68
N ARG A 2 -26.34 -6.26 -11.73
CA ARG A 2 -26.14 -5.21 -10.72
C ARG A 2 -25.15 -5.74 -9.67
N ARG A 3 -23.86 -5.42 -9.81
CA ARG A 3 -22.85 -5.77 -8.81
C ARG A 3 -23.19 -5.03 -7.51
N SER A 4 -23.56 -5.80 -6.48
CA SER A 4 -23.55 -5.47 -5.05
C SER A 4 -23.71 -3.97 -4.70
N ASN A 5 -24.96 -3.51 -4.56
CA ASN A 5 -25.27 -2.13 -4.15
C ASN A 5 -24.63 -1.77 -2.80
N LYS A 6 -24.48 -2.76 -1.91
CA LYS A 6 -23.95 -2.61 -0.54
C LYS A 6 -22.43 -2.38 -0.49
N LEU A 7 -21.62 -3.14 -1.24
CA LEU A 7 -20.17 -2.89 -1.31
C LEU A 7 -19.89 -1.50 -1.89
N TYR A 8 -20.68 -1.11 -2.90
CA TYR A 8 -20.54 0.20 -3.52
C TYR A 8 -21.04 1.32 -2.62
N GLU A 9 -21.90 1.03 -1.64
CA GLU A 9 -22.38 1.98 -0.63
C GLU A 9 -21.34 2.20 0.47
N GLU A 10 -20.69 1.13 0.95
CA GLU A 10 -19.57 1.23 1.90
C GLU A 10 -18.41 2.05 1.32
N VAL A 11 -18.04 1.79 0.07
CA VAL A 11 -17.00 2.58 -0.64
C VAL A 11 -17.44 4.04 -0.81
N ARG A 12 -18.71 4.30 -1.11
CA ARG A 12 -19.24 5.67 -1.20
C ARG A 12 -19.12 6.43 0.12
N LEU A 13 -19.51 5.79 1.22
CA LEU A 13 -19.43 6.38 2.56
C LEU A 13 -17.98 6.62 3.00
N ASP A 14 -17.07 5.69 2.69
CA ASP A 14 -15.64 5.84 2.95
C ASP A 14 -15.02 7.02 2.18
N VAL A 15 -15.33 7.16 0.89
CA VAL A 15 -14.89 8.30 0.07
C VAL A 15 -15.38 9.63 0.65
N VAL A 16 -16.63 9.67 1.13
CA VAL A 16 -17.19 10.87 1.77
C VAL A 16 -16.52 11.16 3.11
N ARG A 17 -16.28 10.15 3.95
CA ARG A 17 -15.52 10.29 5.21
C ARG A 17 -14.15 10.89 4.98
N GLN A 18 -13.41 10.37 4.02
CA GLN A 18 -12.08 10.87 3.67
C GLN A 18 -12.10 12.29 3.10
N ALA A 19 -13.13 12.63 2.33
CA ALA A 19 -13.29 14.00 1.85
C ALA A 19 -13.58 14.98 3.00
N LEU A 20 -14.41 14.57 3.97
CA LEU A 20 -14.74 15.36 5.15
C LEU A 20 -13.56 15.47 6.14
N SER A 21 -12.67 14.47 6.17
CA SER A 21 -11.43 14.50 6.97
C SER A 21 -10.35 15.44 6.41
N GLY A 22 -10.60 16.08 5.26
CA GLY A 22 -9.71 17.08 4.66
C GLY A 22 -8.90 16.61 3.45
N ILE A 23 -9.12 15.39 2.95
CA ILE A 23 -8.45 14.94 1.72
C ILE A 23 -9.08 15.66 0.52
N LYS A 24 -8.21 16.24 -0.34
CA LYS A 24 -8.65 16.95 -1.54
C LYS A 24 -9.39 16.01 -2.50
N VAL A 25 -10.53 16.46 -3.02
CA VAL A 25 -11.36 15.70 -3.98
C VAL A 25 -10.57 15.19 -5.18
N GLY A 26 -9.61 15.97 -5.70
CA GLY A 26 -8.77 15.55 -6.82
C GLY A 26 -7.77 14.41 -6.50
N VAL A 27 -7.43 14.21 -5.22
CA VAL A 27 -6.64 13.05 -4.77
C VAL A 27 -7.54 11.81 -4.72
N LEU A 28 -8.72 11.93 -4.11
CA LEU A 28 -9.70 10.85 -4.05
C LEU A 28 -10.16 10.40 -5.43
N ALA A 29 -10.39 11.33 -6.35
CA ALA A 29 -10.73 11.05 -7.74
C ALA A 29 -9.70 10.12 -8.42
N ARG A 30 -8.41 10.36 -8.18
CA ARG A 30 -7.33 9.53 -8.73
C ARG A 30 -7.21 8.18 -8.01
N ASN A 31 -7.35 8.17 -6.69
CA ASN A 31 -7.20 6.94 -5.89
C ASN A 31 -8.32 5.93 -6.16
N TYR A 32 -9.55 6.42 -6.35
CA TYR A 32 -10.74 5.59 -6.56
C TYR A 32 -11.15 5.46 -8.04
N ASP A 33 -10.39 6.08 -8.96
CA ASP A 33 -10.70 6.16 -10.39
C ASP A 33 -12.13 6.69 -10.66
N LEU A 34 -12.47 7.80 -10.01
CA LEU A 34 -13.78 8.43 -10.07
C LEU A 34 -13.67 9.84 -10.64
N HIS A 35 -14.71 10.25 -11.37
CA HIS A 35 -14.81 11.64 -11.79
C HIS A 35 -14.99 12.56 -10.56
N PRO A 36 -14.27 13.70 -10.46
CA PRO A 36 -14.35 14.60 -9.29
C PRO A 36 -15.77 15.04 -8.94
N GLU A 37 -16.61 15.21 -9.97
CA GLU A 37 -18.02 15.61 -9.79
C GLU A 37 -18.86 14.51 -9.13
N THR A 38 -18.56 13.23 -9.38
CA THR A 38 -19.20 12.10 -8.70
C THR A 38 -18.97 12.18 -7.19
N ILE A 39 -17.73 12.49 -6.79
CA ILE A 39 -17.35 12.62 -5.38
C ILE A 39 -18.06 13.83 -4.75
N ARG A 40 -18.10 14.99 -5.42
CA ARG A 40 -18.83 16.17 -4.93
C ARG A 40 -20.32 15.89 -4.70
N ASN A 41 -20.94 15.15 -5.63
CA ASN A 41 -22.32 14.73 -5.49
C ASN A 41 -22.52 13.79 -4.30
N TRP A 42 -21.61 12.85 -4.09
CA TRP A 42 -21.67 11.96 -2.92
C TRP A 42 -21.50 12.73 -1.61
N ILE A 43 -20.54 13.66 -1.54
CA ILE A 43 -20.38 14.53 -0.35
C ILE A 43 -21.71 15.24 -0.06
N ARG A 44 -22.33 15.87 -1.05
CA ARG A 44 -23.61 16.57 -0.85
C ARG A 44 -24.75 15.64 -0.41
N THR A 45 -24.75 14.39 -0.87
CA THR A 45 -25.84 13.44 -0.63
C THR A 45 -25.71 12.70 0.71
N TYR A 46 -24.48 12.36 1.11
CA TYR A 46 -24.21 11.48 2.24
C TYR A 46 -23.51 12.18 3.41
N ARG A 47 -23.25 13.48 3.34
CA ARG A 47 -22.63 14.25 4.44
C ARG A 47 -23.36 14.06 5.76
N ASP A 48 -24.69 14.04 5.75
CA ASP A 48 -25.50 13.93 6.98
C ASP A 48 -25.54 12.51 7.55
N GLN A 49 -25.11 11.51 6.77
CA GLN A 49 -25.01 10.11 7.19
C GLN A 49 -23.63 9.77 7.78
N VAL A 50 -22.67 10.68 7.64
CA VAL A 50 -21.32 10.51 8.13
C VAL A 50 -21.14 11.42 9.35
N ASP A 51 -21.02 10.80 10.51
CA ASP A 51 -20.67 11.55 11.72
C ASP A 51 -19.20 11.97 11.65
N VAL A 52 -18.96 13.28 11.65
CA VAL A 52 -17.61 13.86 11.51
C VAL A 52 -16.83 13.70 12.82
N ASP A 53 -17.52 13.48 13.95
CA ASP A 53 -16.92 13.25 15.27
C ASP A 53 -16.33 11.84 15.43
N GLU A 54 -16.63 10.89 14.53
CA GLU A 54 -15.99 9.57 14.48
C GLU A 54 -14.62 9.59 13.76
N LEU A 55 -14.22 10.72 13.16
CA LEU A 55 -12.93 10.81 12.49
C LEU A 55 -11.81 10.93 13.53
N PRO A 56 -10.73 10.13 13.40
CA PRO A 56 -9.59 10.24 14.30
C PRO A 56 -9.04 11.67 14.24
N PRO A 57 -8.77 12.30 15.39
CA PRO A 57 -8.17 13.62 15.46
C PRO A 57 -6.97 13.75 14.52
N ALA A 58 -6.75 14.93 13.94
CA ALA A 58 -5.67 15.19 12.99
C ALA A 58 -4.29 14.72 13.51
N GLU A 59 -4.08 14.74 14.83
CA GLU A 59 -2.88 14.22 15.48
C GLU A 59 -2.72 12.70 15.34
N GLN A 60 -3.80 11.93 15.50
CA GLN A 60 -3.79 10.48 15.30
C GLN A 60 -3.51 10.12 13.84
N GLN A 61 -4.10 10.88 12.89
CA GLN A 61 -3.82 10.70 11.47
C GLN A 61 -2.34 10.96 11.14
N TYR A 62 -1.75 11.99 11.74
CA TYR A 62 -0.33 12.31 11.57
C TYR A 62 0.59 11.23 12.16
N GLN A 63 0.25 10.67 13.32
CA GLN A 63 1.00 9.56 13.91
C GLN A 63 0.92 8.29 13.04
N GLU A 64 -0.26 7.97 12.50
CA GLU A 64 -0.41 6.81 11.61
C GLU A 64 0.37 7.01 10.29
N LEU A 65 0.39 8.23 9.73
CA LEU A 65 1.21 8.54 8.56
C LEU A 65 2.71 8.32 8.83
N LYS A 66 3.22 8.75 9.99
CA LYS A 66 4.61 8.48 10.38
C LYS A 66 4.87 6.98 10.50
N ARG A 67 3.96 6.25 11.14
CA ARG A 67 4.07 4.80 11.30
C ARG A 67 4.10 4.09 9.93
N LEU A 68 3.28 4.51 8.99
CA LEU A 68 3.27 3.98 7.62
C LEU A 68 4.60 4.23 6.90
N GLN A 69 5.16 5.44 7.01
CA GLN A 69 6.48 5.76 6.45
C GLN A 69 7.59 4.86 7.03
N GLU A 70 7.59 4.65 8.35
CA GLU A 70 8.55 3.76 8.99
C GLU A 70 8.42 2.30 8.51
N ILE A 71 7.19 1.83 8.29
CA ILE A 71 6.91 0.50 7.76
C ILE A 71 7.41 0.38 6.32
N GLU A 72 7.17 1.39 5.49
CA GLU A 72 7.62 1.44 4.09
C GLU A 72 9.15 1.40 4.01
N GLU A 73 9.85 2.18 4.85
CA GLU A 73 11.31 2.13 4.92
C GLU A 73 11.84 0.75 5.35
N LYS A 74 11.22 0.13 6.36
CA LYS A 74 11.60 -1.22 6.83
C LYS A 74 11.37 -2.25 5.74
N TYR A 75 10.28 -2.12 4.99
CA TYR A 75 9.93 -3.02 3.90
C TYR A 75 10.94 -2.93 2.75
N GLU A 76 11.31 -1.72 2.30
CA GLU A 76 12.31 -1.56 1.24
C GLU A 76 13.70 -2.06 1.66
N LYS A 77 14.10 -1.83 2.93
CA LYS A 77 15.33 -2.43 3.49
C LYS A 77 15.28 -3.96 3.46
N ALA A 78 14.15 -4.56 3.87
CA ALA A 78 13.97 -6.01 3.89
C ALA A 78 14.02 -6.62 2.48
N LYS A 79 13.35 -6.00 1.50
CA LYS A 79 13.39 -6.40 0.08
C LYS A 79 14.82 -6.44 -0.46
N LYS A 80 15.62 -5.41 -0.16
CA LYS A 80 17.01 -5.35 -0.62
C LYS A 80 17.84 -6.50 -0.06
N VAL A 81 17.77 -6.72 1.25
CA VAL A 81 18.48 -7.82 1.92
C VAL A 81 18.02 -9.18 1.39
N LEU A 82 16.72 -9.34 1.15
CA LEU A 82 16.17 -10.57 0.56
C LEU A 82 16.73 -10.82 -0.84
N GLY A 83 16.77 -9.81 -1.71
CA GLY A 83 17.33 -9.94 -3.06
C GLY A 83 18.82 -10.28 -3.06
N GLU A 84 19.60 -9.70 -2.14
CA GLU A 84 21.02 -10.07 -1.96
C GLU A 84 21.18 -11.55 -1.55
N LYS A 85 20.31 -12.04 -0.67
CA LYS A 85 20.31 -13.44 -0.22
C LYS A 85 19.84 -14.41 -1.31
N GLU A 86 18.84 -14.03 -2.10
CA GLU A 86 18.39 -14.83 -3.25
C GLU A 86 19.48 -14.97 -4.31
N LEU A 87 20.21 -13.90 -4.61
CA LEU A 87 21.35 -13.93 -5.53
C LEU A 87 22.47 -14.84 -5.00
N GLU A 88 22.82 -14.73 -3.72
CA GLU A 88 23.80 -15.59 -3.07
C GLU A 88 23.40 -17.07 -3.17
N ILE A 89 22.13 -17.39 -2.88
CA ILE A 89 21.59 -18.75 -2.99
C ILE A 89 21.68 -19.26 -4.43
N GLU A 90 21.36 -18.44 -5.43
CA GLU A 90 21.41 -18.87 -6.82
C GLU A 90 22.84 -19.18 -7.28
N ILE A 91 23.81 -18.32 -6.93
CA ILE A 91 25.24 -18.57 -7.19
C ILE A 91 25.69 -19.88 -6.52
N LEU A 92 25.33 -20.10 -5.26
CA LEU A 92 25.68 -21.33 -4.53
C LEU A 92 25.06 -22.58 -5.19
N ARG A 93 23.81 -22.49 -5.65
CA ARG A 93 23.15 -23.58 -6.39
C ARG A 93 23.85 -23.87 -7.72
N GLU A 94 24.27 -22.84 -8.45
CA GLU A 94 25.05 -23.03 -9.68
C GLU A 94 26.40 -23.68 -9.42
N LEU A 95 27.10 -23.32 -8.34
CA LEU A 95 28.38 -23.93 -7.97
C LEU A 95 28.23 -25.42 -7.64
N LEU A 96 27.16 -25.82 -6.95
CA LEU A 96 26.88 -27.22 -6.65
C LEU A 96 26.60 -28.06 -7.92
N LYS A 97 26.05 -27.45 -8.98
CA LYS A 97 25.82 -28.13 -10.27
C LYS A 97 27.12 -28.42 -11.03
N LYS A 98 28.24 -27.75 -10.71
CA LYS A 98 29.52 -27.95 -11.40
C LYS A 98 30.17 -29.26 -10.91
N LYS A 99 30.37 -30.22 -11.83
CA LYS A 99 30.88 -31.59 -11.56
C LYS A 99 32.32 -31.65 -11.01
N ASN A 100 33.08 -30.56 -11.11
CA ASN A 100 34.44 -30.41 -10.54
C ASN A 100 34.73 -28.91 -10.30
N PRO A 101 34.22 -28.31 -9.21
CA PRO A 101 34.51 -26.91 -8.90
C PRO A 101 36.01 -26.81 -8.60
N ALA A 102 36.72 -25.94 -9.32
CA ALA A 102 38.18 -25.86 -9.39
C ALA A 102 38.88 -25.98 -8.02
N TYR A 103 39.22 -27.20 -7.62
CA TYR A 103 40.07 -27.46 -6.48
C TYR A 103 41.50 -27.48 -7.02
N THR A 104 42.30 -26.47 -6.69
CA THR A 104 43.74 -26.54 -6.93
C THR A 104 44.30 -27.66 -6.04
N LYS A 105 44.49 -28.85 -6.62
CA LYS A 105 45.34 -29.84 -5.99
C LYS A 105 46.77 -29.32 -6.13
N ASN A 106 47.24 -28.61 -5.11
CA ASN A 106 48.67 -28.45 -4.89
C ASN A 106 49.23 -29.87 -4.62
N LEU A 107 49.57 -30.59 -5.69
CA LEU A 107 50.36 -31.82 -5.62
C LEU A 107 51.83 -31.37 -5.54
N LYS A 108 52.47 -31.74 -4.43
CA LYS A 108 53.90 -31.58 -4.17
C LYS A 108 54.74 -32.30 -5.22
#